data_AF-A0A0M9FWV5-F1
#
_entry.id   AF-A0A0M9FWV5-F1
#
_cell.length_a   1.000
_cell.length_b   1.000
_cell.length_c   1.000
_cell.angle_alpha   90.00
_cell.angle_beta   90.00
_cell.angle_gamma   90.00
#
_symmetry.space_group_name_H-M   'P 1'
#
loop_
_entity.id
_entity.type
_entity.pdbx_description
1 polymer ?
#
loop_
_entity_poly.entity_id
_entity_poly.type
_entity_poly.pdbx_seq_one_letter_code
_entity_poly.pdbx_strand_id
1 'polypeptide(L)'
;MNSYVKRYTGSDVTVQEMVGFKRARDKRLVICSALTALGIYVAIYWSEERERTRRHTSIEKDIERERWRARELGLGKPTDDGFVERYEASNGKIRA
;
A
#
# COMPACT_ATOMS: atom_id res chain seq x y z
N MET A 1 -16.89 42.71 -43.34
CA MET A 1 -16.86 41.26 -43.05
C MET A 1 -16.53 41.08 -41.57
N ASN A 2 -17.55 40.78 -40.76
CA ASN A 2 -17.50 40.88 -39.30
C ASN A 2 -16.64 39.77 -38.66
N SER A 3 -15.60 40.15 -37.91
CA SER A 3 -14.70 39.23 -37.19
C SER A 3 -15.33 38.51 -36.00
N TYR A 4 -16.59 38.83 -35.67
CA TYR A 4 -17.34 38.23 -34.57
C TYR A 4 -17.77 36.78 -34.80
N VAL A 5 -17.82 36.33 -36.06
CA VAL A 5 -18.28 34.96 -36.41
C VAL A 5 -17.24 33.89 -36.04
N LYS A 6 -15.95 34.24 -35.95
CA LYS A 6 -14.89 33.26 -35.62
C LYS A 6 -14.77 32.91 -34.13
N ARG A 7 -15.48 33.59 -33.22
CA ARG A 7 -15.43 33.26 -31.78
C ARG A 7 -16.47 32.22 -31.35
N TYR A 8 -17.52 31.99 -32.13
CA TYR A 8 -18.64 31.14 -31.71
C TYR A 8 -18.63 29.73 -32.33
N THR A 9 -17.79 29.46 -33.32
CA THR A 9 -17.69 28.13 -33.95
C THR A 9 -16.65 27.19 -33.33
N GLY A 10 -15.85 27.67 -32.37
CA GLY A 10 -14.79 26.88 -31.71
C GLY A 10 -15.09 26.42 -30.29
N SER A 11 -16.20 26.85 -29.69
CA SER A 11 -16.50 26.60 -28.28
C SER A 11 -18.00 26.48 -28.07
N ASP A 12 -18.50 25.28 -28.31
CA ASP A 12 -19.86 24.90 -27.97
C ASP A 12 -20.03 24.96 -26.44
N VAL A 13 -20.83 25.92 -25.96
CA VAL A 13 -21.00 26.22 -24.54
C VAL A 13 -21.65 25.06 -23.80
N THR A 14 -22.51 24.31 -24.50
CA THR A 14 -23.17 23.07 -24.05
C THR A 14 -22.18 21.94 -23.80
N VAL A 15 -21.14 21.80 -24.63
CA VAL A 15 -20.08 20.79 -24.45
C VAL A 15 -19.14 21.18 -23.30
N GLN A 16 -18.87 22.48 -23.11
CA GLN A 16 -18.13 23.01 -21.96
C GLN A 16 -18.89 22.88 -20.63
N GLU A 17 -20.21 22.76 -20.66
CA GLU A 17 -21.05 22.55 -19.47
C GLU A 17 -21.23 21.08 -19.10
N MET A 18 -21.20 20.16 -20.07
CA MET A 18 -21.28 18.72 -19.80
C MET A 18 -20.02 18.15 -19.13
N VAL A 19 -18.85 18.75 -19.34
CA VAL A 19 -17.61 18.32 -18.68
C VAL A 19 -17.27 19.34 -17.60
N GLY A 20 -17.71 19.07 -16.37
CA GLY A 20 -17.66 19.92 -15.16
C GLY A 20 -16.28 20.36 -14.65
N PHE A 21 -15.42 20.86 -15.53
CA PHE A 21 -14.10 21.38 -15.23
C PHE A 21 -13.79 22.61 -16.09
N LYS A 22 -14.60 23.67 -15.93
CA LYS A 22 -14.46 24.94 -16.67
C LYS A 22 -13.15 25.69 -16.36
N ARG A 23 -12.49 25.44 -15.21
CA ARG A 23 -11.23 26.10 -14.83
C ARG A 23 -10.10 25.11 -14.61
N ALA A 24 -8.92 25.43 -15.13
CA ALA A 24 -7.70 24.63 -14.92
C ALA A 24 -7.34 24.46 -13.43
N ARG A 25 -7.73 25.42 -12.57
CA ARG A 25 -7.58 25.35 -11.12
C ARG A 25 -8.36 24.19 -10.51
N ASP A 26 -9.57 23.92 -11.00
CA ASP A 26 -10.46 22.90 -10.44
C ASP A 26 -9.97 21.50 -10.84
N LYS A 27 -9.45 21.35 -12.08
CA LYS A 27 -8.77 20.13 -12.52
C LYS A 27 -7.56 19.81 -11.64
N ARG A 28 -6.75 20.83 -11.33
CA ARG A 28 -5.59 20.69 -10.43
C ARG A 28 -6.02 20.29 -9.02
N LEU A 29 -7.10 20.87 -8.49
CA LEU A 29 -7.60 20.51 -7.16
C LEU A 29 -8.04 19.04 -7.08
N VAL A 30 -8.79 18.56 -8.08
CA VAL A 30 -9.23 17.16 -8.11
C VAL A 30 -8.07 16.18 -8.29
N ILE A 31 -7.11 16.51 -9.16
CA ILE A 31 -5.92 15.67 -9.34
C ILE A 31 -5.07 15.65 -8.05
N CYS A 32 -4.85 16.80 -7.43
CA CYS A 32 -4.09 16.89 -6.18
C CYS A 32 -4.77 16.14 -5.03
N SER A 33 -6.10 16.22 -4.90
CA SER A 33 -6.82 15.50 -3.86
C SER A 33 -6.78 13.98 -4.09
N ALA A 34 -6.96 13.53 -5.34
CA ALA A 34 -6.84 12.12 -5.69
C ALA A 34 -5.42 11.57 -5.41
N LEU A 35 -4.38 12.33 -5.80
CA LEU A 35 -3.00 11.93 -5.53
C LEU A 35 -2.66 11.93 -4.04
N THR A 36 -3.22 12.88 -3.28
CA THR A 36 -3.02 12.92 -1.83
C THR A 36 -3.68 11.72 -1.14
N ALA A 37 -4.90 11.37 -1.54
CA ALA A 37 -5.59 10.19 -1.03
C ALA A 37 -4.80 8.90 -1.34
N LEU A 38 -4.31 8.77 -2.58
CA LEU A 38 -3.46 7.64 -2.98
C LEU A 38 -2.14 7.61 -2.18
N GLY A 39 -1.52 8.78 -1.96
CA GLY A 39 -0.31 8.90 -1.15
C GLY A 39 -0.50 8.47 0.29
N ILE A 40 -1.62 8.85 0.92
CA ILE A 40 -1.96 8.41 2.28
C ILE A 40 -2.13 6.88 2.32
N TYR A 41 -2.86 6.31 1.36
CA TYR A 41 -3.05 4.86 1.28
C TYR A 41 -1.70 4.12 1.15
N VAL A 42 -0.83 4.57 0.25
CA VAL A 42 0.49 3.97 0.06
C VAL A 42 1.36 4.12 1.32
N ALA A 43 1.31 5.27 1.99
CA ALA A 43 2.07 5.49 3.22
C ALA A 43 1.63 4.55 4.35
N ILE A 44 0.32 4.36 4.53
CA ILE A 44 -0.22 3.42 5.52
C ILE A 44 0.20 2.00 5.17
N TYR A 45 -0.01 1.58 3.92
CA TYR A 45 0.38 0.25 3.45
C TYR A 45 1.87 -0.02 3.70
N TRP A 46 2.73 0.95 3.42
CA TRP A 46 4.16 0.78 3.61
C TRP A 46 4.57 0.75 5.08
N SER A 47 3.88 1.51 5.94
CA SER A 47 4.06 1.44 7.39
C SER A 47 3.69 0.06 7.93
N GLU A 48 2.54 -0.47 7.53
CA GLU A 48 2.10 -1.81 7.92
C GLU A 48 3.06 -2.89 7.43
N GLU A 49 3.52 -2.80 6.18
CA GLU A 49 4.47 -3.78 5.62
C GLU A 49 5.83 -3.73 6.34
N ARG A 50 6.29 -2.54 6.70
CA ARG A 50 7.50 -2.36 7.51
C ARG A 50 7.35 -2.98 8.90
N GLU A 51 6.18 -2.83 9.52
CA GLU A 51 5.91 -3.41 10.82
C GLU A 51 5.79 -4.93 10.76
N ARG A 52 5.14 -5.47 9.72
CA ARG A 52 5.13 -6.92 9.43
C ARG A 52 6.54 -7.45 9.28
N THR A 53 7.38 -6.80 8.49
CA THR A 53 8.78 -7.18 8.30
C THR A 53 9.55 -7.20 9.63
N ARG A 54 9.35 -6.18 10.49
CA ARG A 54 9.96 -6.16 11.83
C ARG A 54 9.50 -7.36 12.68
N ARG A 55 8.20 -7.67 12.69
CA ARG A 55 7.66 -8.82 13.42
C ARG A 55 8.25 -10.14 12.90
N HIS A 56 8.36 -10.33 11.58
CA HIS A 56 8.99 -11.51 10.98
C HIS A 56 10.43 -11.67 11.42
N THR A 57 11.24 -10.61 11.35
CA THR A 57 12.64 -10.67 11.80
C THR A 57 12.80 -10.96 13.29
N SER A 58 11.81 -10.58 14.12
CA SER A 58 11.81 -10.91 15.54
C SER A 58 11.51 -12.39 15.76
N ILE A 59 10.49 -12.91 15.07
CA ILE A 59 10.07 -14.31 15.20
C ILE A 59 11.16 -15.26 14.72
N GLU A 60 11.81 -14.96 13.59
CA GLU A 60 12.92 -15.77 13.08
C GLU A 60 14.07 -15.88 14.10
N LYS A 61 14.41 -14.78 14.78
CA LYS A 61 15.44 -14.77 15.82
C LYS A 61 15.03 -15.59 17.05
N ASP A 62 13.76 -15.56 17.42
CA ASP A 62 13.27 -16.36 18.54
C ASP A 62 13.27 -17.86 18.19
N ILE A 63 12.86 -18.23 16.96
CA ILE A 63 12.96 -19.60 16.45
C ILE A 63 14.42 -20.08 16.43
N GLU A 64 15.35 -19.23 15.99
CA GLU A 64 16.78 -19.54 16.00
C GLU A 64 17.31 -19.74 17.42
N ARG A 65 16.88 -18.91 18.37
CA ARG A 65 17.26 -19.04 19.79
C ARG A 65 16.75 -20.34 20.39
N GLU A 66 15.52 -20.75 20.09
CA GLU A 66 14.97 -22.03 20.57
C GLU A 66 15.65 -23.24 19.92
N ARG A 67 15.97 -23.17 18.63
CA ARG A 67 16.78 -24.20 17.95
C ARG A 67 18.16 -24.35 18.60
N TRP A 68 18.78 -23.25 18.99
CA TRP A 68 20.07 -23.27 19.67
C TRP A 68 19.97 -23.91 21.06
N ARG A 69 18.97 -23.52 21.87
CA ARG A 69 18.70 -24.16 23.18
C ARG A 69 18.44 -25.66 23.06
N ALA A 70 17.67 -26.08 22.05
CA ALA A 70 17.39 -27.49 21.82
C ALA A 70 18.66 -28.29 21.52
N ARG A 71 19.58 -27.72 20.71
CA ARG A 71 20.89 -28.33 20.43
C ARG A 71 21.78 -28.42 21.66
N GLU A 72 21.81 -27.38 22.51
CA GLU A 72 22.58 -27.42 23.76
C GLU A 72 22.07 -28.50 24.73
N LEU A 73 20.76 -28.70 24.77
CA LEU A 73 20.13 -29.71 25.61
C LEU A 73 20.20 -31.13 25.02
N GLY A 74 20.82 -31.32 23.84
CA GLY A 74 20.88 -32.60 23.15
C GLY A 74 19.51 -33.10 22.67
N LEU A 75 18.49 -32.24 22.63
CA LEU A 75 17.16 -32.57 22.16
C LEU A 75 17.16 -32.61 20.63
N GLY A 76 16.66 -33.70 20.05
CA GLY A 76 16.58 -33.87 18.61
C GLY A 76 15.64 -32.88 17.91
N LYS A 77 14.71 -32.24 18.66
CA LYS A 77 13.82 -31.19 18.19
C LYS A 77 13.58 -30.13 19.27
N PRO A 78 13.36 -28.86 18.90
CA PRO A 78 12.87 -27.84 19.81
C PRO A 78 11.51 -28.23 20.39
N THR A 79 11.26 -27.85 21.64
CA THR A 79 9.95 -27.98 22.27
C THR A 79 9.07 -26.86 21.77
N ASP A 80 8.34 -27.13 20.69
CA ASP A 80 7.39 -26.19 20.08
C ASP A 80 6.08 -26.92 19.79
N ASP A 81 4.95 -26.27 20.07
CA ASP A 81 3.57 -26.73 19.84
C ASP A 81 3.19 -26.71 18.34
N GLY A 82 4.17 -26.84 17.44
CA GLY A 82 4.03 -26.75 15.99
C GLY A 82 3.80 -25.32 15.49
N PHE A 83 4.22 -24.29 16.23
CA PHE A 83 4.19 -22.90 15.77
C PHE A 83 5.19 -22.67 14.64
N VAL A 84 6.40 -23.20 14.74
CA VAL A 84 7.47 -23.10 13.73
C VAL A 84 7.03 -23.73 12.43
N GLU A 85 6.46 -24.94 12.47
CA GLU A 85 5.97 -25.61 11.25
C GLU A 85 4.85 -24.81 10.58
N ARG A 86 3.93 -24.24 11.36
CA ARG A 86 2.85 -23.39 10.84
C ARG A 86 3.37 -22.06 10.28
N TYR A 87 4.37 -21.47 10.92
CA TYR A 87 5.03 -20.23 10.50
C TYR A 87 5.83 -20.44 9.20
N GLU A 88 6.58 -21.52 9.09
CA GLU A 88 7.32 -21.88 7.87
C GLU A 88 6.36 -22.22 6.72
N ALA A 89 5.28 -22.97 7.00
CA ALA A 89 4.25 -23.29 6.01
C ALA A 89 3.50 -22.04 5.48
N SER A 90 3.41 -20.97 6.28
CA SER A 90 2.86 -19.69 5.83
C SER A 90 3.88 -18.77 5.15
N ASN A 91 5.08 -19.26 4.82
CA ASN A 91 6.21 -18.47 4.34
C ASN A 91 6.54 -17.29 5.27
N GLY A 92 6.39 -17.51 6.58
CA GLY A 92 6.54 -16.49 7.60
C GLY A 92 5.33 -15.55 7.69
N LYS A 93 4.40 -15.47 6.73
CA LYS A 93 3.26 -14.55 6.79
C LYS A 93 2.31 -14.96 7.91
N ILE A 94 2.27 -14.21 9.00
CA ILE A 94 1.27 -14.39 10.05
C ILE A 94 -0.05 -13.91 9.46
N ARG A 95 -0.98 -14.84 9.20
CA ARG A 95 -2.36 -14.46 8.93
C ARG A 95 -2.90 -13.85 10.22
N ALA A 96 -3.27 -12.57 10.15
CA ALA A 96 -3.96 -11.85 11.22
C ALA A 96 -5.33 -12.50 11.47
#